data_AF-A0A0R1XT82-F1
#
_entry.id   AF-A0A0R1XT82-F1
#
_cell.length_a   1.000
_cell.length_b   1.000
_cell.length_c   1.000
_cell.angle_alpha   90.00
_cell.angle_beta   90.00
_cell.angle_gamma   90.00
#
_symmetry.space_group_name_H-M   'P 1'
#
loop_
_entity.id
_entity.type
_entity.pdbx_description
1 polymer ?
#
loop_
_entity_poly.entity_id
_entity_poly.type
_entity_poly.pdbx_seq_one_letter_code
_entity_poly.pdbx_strand_id
1 'polypeptide(L)'
;MNLKITHSPWRRPMKKTNTLLLINFVIQACILVIFQRALPHQLPTMVGISGQVIYWYTYATPILVPGLIFLAVLHLAAGLIAYGRRVLNWIPIFSGVEGQNVLQVLTFWLACFSWLIVIYCFWYNQFTIHLMFSFNIAAVIVFTYFVVRGCYRFSKSKNNSV
;
A
#
# COMPACT_ATOMS: atom_id res chain seq x y z
N MET A 1 26.76 -29.20 -13.17
CA MET A 1 25.87 -29.13 -11.98
C MET A 1 24.80 -28.08 -12.29
N ASN A 2 23.57 -28.53 -12.55
CA ASN A 2 22.49 -27.68 -13.05
C ASN A 2 21.89 -26.87 -11.89
N LEU A 3 22.22 -25.58 -11.78
CA LEU A 3 21.58 -24.68 -10.83
C LEU A 3 20.14 -24.46 -11.29
N LYS A 4 19.22 -25.26 -10.73
CA LYS A 4 17.79 -25.06 -10.85
C LYS A 4 17.49 -23.69 -10.23
N ILE A 5 17.36 -22.66 -11.06
CA ILE A 5 16.93 -21.33 -10.65
C ILE A 5 15.50 -21.53 -10.12
N THR A 6 15.38 -21.65 -8.81
CA THR A 6 14.09 -21.66 -8.12
C THR A 6 13.47 -20.30 -8.38
N HIS A 7 12.51 -20.26 -9.30
CA HIS A 7 11.67 -19.09 -9.48
C HIS A 7 11.00 -18.79 -8.15
N SER A 8 11.47 -17.72 -7.48
CA SER A 8 10.78 -17.16 -6.34
C SER A 8 9.29 -16.98 -6.71
N PRO A 9 8.34 -17.51 -5.91
CA PRO A 9 6.90 -17.37 -6.17
C PRO A 9 6.43 -15.91 -6.20
N TRP A 10 7.33 -14.98 -5.86
CA TRP A 10 7.11 -13.55 -5.74
C TRP A 10 7.49 -12.74 -7.00
N ARG A 11 7.98 -13.39 -8.07
CA ARG A 11 8.06 -12.78 -9.42
C ARG A 11 6.70 -12.89 -10.13
N ARG A 12 5.64 -12.28 -9.59
CA ARG A 12 4.46 -12.06 -10.44
C ARG A 12 4.82 -11.04 -11.52
N PRO A 13 4.51 -11.29 -12.80
CA PRO A 13 4.77 -10.31 -13.85
C PRO A 13 3.98 -9.03 -13.55
N MET A 14 4.62 -7.86 -13.68
CA MET A 14 4.06 -6.54 -13.34
C MET A 14 2.65 -6.30 -13.90
N LYS A 15 2.34 -6.90 -15.06
CA LYS A 15 0.99 -6.91 -15.64
C LYS A 15 -0.07 -7.41 -14.65
N LYS A 16 0.17 -8.50 -13.92
CA LYS A 16 -0.77 -9.07 -12.94
C LYS A 16 -1.02 -8.11 -11.78
N THR A 17 0.01 -7.46 -11.25
CA THR A 17 -0.14 -6.49 -10.14
C THR A 17 -0.97 -5.28 -10.57
N ASN A 18 -0.69 -4.73 -11.75
CA ASN A 18 -1.44 -3.58 -12.26
C ASN A 18 -2.90 -3.92 -12.56
N THR A 19 -3.16 -5.11 -13.11
CA THR A 19 -4.53 -5.60 -13.32
C THR A 19 -5.27 -5.74 -11.99
N LEU A 20 -4.62 -6.27 -10.95
CA LEU A 20 -5.23 -6.38 -9.62
C LEU A 20 -5.51 -5.01 -8.99
N LEU A 21 -4.59 -4.05 -9.12
CA LEU A 21 -4.81 -2.67 -8.65
C LEU A 21 -5.98 -2.02 -9.39
N LEU A 22 -6.08 -2.21 -10.71
CA LEU A 22 -7.21 -1.69 -11.50
C LEU A 22 -8.53 -2.33 -11.07
N ILE A 23 -8.57 -3.65 -10.88
CA ILE A 23 -9.77 -4.36 -10.42
C ILE A 23 -10.19 -3.84 -9.04
N ASN A 24 -9.26 -3.69 -8.11
CA ASN A 24 -9.54 -3.11 -6.78
C ASN A 24 -10.14 -1.70 -6.90
N PHE A 25 -9.54 -0.84 -7.71
CA PHE A 25 -10.05 0.51 -7.94
C PHE A 25 -11.47 0.49 -8.49
N VAL A 26 -11.73 -0.33 -9.51
CA VAL A 26 -13.06 -0.43 -10.14
C VAL A 26 -14.10 -0.92 -9.12
N ILE A 27 -13.78 -1.94 -8.32
CA ILE A 27 -14.71 -2.44 -7.29
C ILE A 27 -15.01 -1.34 -6.27
N GLN A 28 -13.99 -0.65 -5.76
CA GLN A 28 -14.16 0.44 -4.79
C GLN A 28 -14.96 1.61 -5.38
N ALA A 29 -14.70 1.97 -6.63
CA ALA A 29 -15.45 3.00 -7.35
C ALA A 29 -16.93 2.60 -7.52
N CYS A 30 -17.20 1.36 -7.90
CA CYS A 30 -18.57 0.83 -7.98
C CYS A 30 -19.28 0.90 -6.63
N ILE A 31 -18.61 0.54 -5.53
CA ILE A 31 -19.17 0.66 -4.18
C ILE A 31 -19.54 2.11 -3.89
N LEU A 32 -18.66 3.08 -4.13
CA LEU A 32 -18.98 4.49 -3.90
C LEU A 32 -20.17 4.97 -4.75
N VAL A 33 -20.25 4.57 -6.02
CA VAL A 33 -21.35 4.96 -6.93
C VAL A 33 -22.67 4.33 -6.52
N ILE A 34 -22.69 3.04 -6.19
CA ILE A 34 -23.91 2.32 -5.78
C ILE A 34 -24.44 2.90 -4.46
N PHE A 35 -23.55 3.14 -3.49
CA PHE A 35 -23.91 3.64 -2.17
C PHE A 35 -23.78 5.17 -2.05
N GLN A 36 -23.79 5.90 -3.17
CA GLN A 36 -23.55 7.35 -3.18
C GLN A 36 -24.49 8.16 -2.28
N ARG A 37 -25.72 7.68 -2.05
CA ARG A 37 -26.70 8.33 -1.17
C ARG A 37 -26.36 8.20 0.32
N ALA A 38 -25.55 7.21 0.68
CA ALA A 38 -25.07 6.99 2.04
C ALA A 38 -23.69 7.62 2.30
N LEU A 39 -23.10 8.27 1.28
CA LEU A 39 -21.80 8.91 1.45
C LEU A 39 -21.92 10.18 2.30
N PRO A 40 -20.96 10.42 3.20
CA PRO A 40 -20.91 11.63 4.00
C PRO A 40 -20.48 12.81 3.13
N HIS A 41 -20.48 13.99 3.75
CA HIS A 41 -19.90 15.20 3.19
C HIS A 41 -18.44 15.41 3.61
N GLN A 42 -17.87 14.47 4.39
CA GLN A 42 -16.53 14.57 4.96
C GLN A 42 -15.65 13.43 4.44
N LEU A 43 -14.48 13.78 3.93
CA LEU A 43 -13.48 12.83 3.44
C LEU A 43 -12.28 12.79 4.41
N PRO A 44 -11.86 11.60 4.88
CA PRO A 44 -10.66 11.47 5.68
C PRO A 44 -9.43 11.64 4.76
N THR A 45 -8.63 12.68 4.99
CA THR A 45 -7.48 13.01 4.14
C THR A 45 -6.13 12.79 4.83
N MET A 46 -6.13 12.75 6.17
CA MET A 46 -4.96 12.40 6.96
C MET A 46 -5.35 11.42 8.07
N VAL A 47 -4.75 10.23 8.05
CA VAL A 47 -4.96 9.18 9.06
C VAL A 47 -3.65 8.94 9.78
N GLY A 48 -3.68 9.03 11.11
CA GLY A 48 -2.52 8.77 11.96
C GLY A 48 -2.18 7.28 12.05
N ILE A 49 -1.00 6.98 12.59
CA ILE A 49 -0.59 5.58 12.86
C ILE A 49 -1.61 4.88 13.75
N SER A 50 -2.17 5.60 14.74
CA SER A 50 -3.23 5.15 15.65
C SER A 50 -4.54 4.77 14.97
N GLY A 51 -4.67 4.97 13.66
CA GLY A 51 -5.89 4.76 12.89
C GLY A 51 -6.90 5.89 13.00
N GLN A 52 -6.69 6.86 13.91
CA GLN A 52 -7.57 8.02 14.00
C GLN A 52 -7.38 8.96 12.80
N VAL A 53 -8.48 9.49 12.30
CA VAL A 53 -8.45 10.54 11.28
C VAL A 53 -8.06 11.85 11.96
N ILE A 54 -6.91 12.39 11.56
CA ILE A 54 -6.36 13.65 12.07
C ILE A 54 -7.06 14.83 11.39
N TYR A 55 -7.37 14.68 10.09
CA TYR A 55 -7.99 15.75 9.31
C TYR A 55 -9.08 15.23 8.38
N TRP A 56 -10.24 15.87 8.50
CA TRP A 56 -11.41 15.70 7.63
C TRP A 56 -11.55 16.92 6.73
N TYR A 57 -11.64 16.68 5.43
CA TYR A 57 -12.02 17.72 4.50
C TYR A 57 -13.52 17.67 4.25
N THR A 58 -14.22 18.79 4.44
CA THR A 58 -15.68 18.87 4.30
C THR A 58 -16.05 19.48 2.95
N TYR A 59 -17.02 18.89 2.27
CA TYR A 59 -17.52 19.29 0.95
C TYR A 59 -18.99 19.71 1.02
N ALA A 60 -19.40 20.62 0.13
CA ALA A 60 -20.79 21.05 0.03
C ALA A 60 -21.72 19.92 -0.44
N THR A 61 -21.21 19.01 -1.27
CA THR A 61 -21.93 17.84 -1.79
C THR A 61 -21.36 16.55 -1.19
N PRO A 62 -22.10 15.42 -1.27
CA PRO A 62 -21.57 14.11 -0.90
C PRO A 62 -20.24 13.81 -1.60
N ILE A 63 -19.35 13.11 -0.90
CA ILE A 63 -17.94 12.95 -1.30
C ILE A 63 -17.69 12.04 -2.52
N LEU A 64 -18.70 11.75 -3.36
CA LEU A 64 -18.55 10.80 -4.46
C LEU A 64 -17.37 11.17 -5.39
N VAL A 65 -17.39 12.36 -5.97
CA VAL A 65 -16.34 12.83 -6.89
C VAL A 65 -14.98 12.97 -6.18
N PRO A 66 -14.84 13.70 -5.07
CA PRO A 66 -13.54 13.83 -4.40
C PRO A 66 -13.03 12.49 -3.86
N GLY A 67 -13.92 11.59 -3.42
CA GLY A 67 -13.57 10.24 -2.97
C GLY A 67 -13.03 9.37 -4.10
N LEU A 68 -13.65 9.41 -5.29
CA LEU A 68 -13.13 8.71 -6.47
C LEU A 68 -11.75 9.21 -6.89
N ILE A 69 -11.54 10.53 -6.88
CA ILE A 69 -10.23 11.14 -7.17
C ILE A 69 -9.19 10.68 -6.14
N PHE A 70 -9.54 10.73 -4.85
CA PHE A 70 -8.65 10.31 -3.78
C PHE A 70 -8.26 8.83 -3.92
N LEU A 71 -9.21 7.94 -4.22
CA LEU A 71 -8.93 6.53 -4.48
C LEU A 71 -8.05 6.33 -5.71
N ALA A 72 -8.29 7.09 -6.79
CA ALA A 72 -7.46 7.04 -7.98
C ALA A 72 -6.02 7.43 -7.67
N VAL A 73 -5.80 8.48 -6.87
CA VAL A 73 -4.46 8.90 -6.43
C VAL A 73 -3.77 7.80 -5.61
N LEU A 74 -4.47 7.15 -4.68
CA LEU A 74 -3.90 6.04 -3.90
C LEU A 74 -3.47 4.86 -4.79
N HIS A 75 -4.28 4.52 -5.81
CA HIS A 75 -3.96 3.42 -6.74
C HIS A 75 -2.84 3.80 -7.70
N LEU A 76 -2.79 5.06 -8.15
CA LEU A 76 -1.67 5.57 -8.95
C LEU A 76 -0.37 5.52 -8.14
N ALA A 77 -0.39 5.94 -6.88
CA ALA A 77 0.76 5.84 -5.98
C ALA A 77 1.22 4.38 -5.80
N ALA A 78 0.28 3.46 -5.55
CA ALA A 78 0.58 2.03 -5.45
C ALA A 78 1.17 1.47 -6.77
N GLY A 79 0.64 1.89 -7.91
CA GLY A 79 1.17 1.55 -9.22
C GLY A 79 2.60 2.07 -9.40
N LEU A 80 2.84 3.36 -9.13
CA LEU A 80 4.16 3.98 -9.21
C LEU A 80 5.20 3.27 -8.32
N ILE A 81 4.81 2.88 -7.11
CA ILE A 81 5.66 2.09 -6.20
C ILE A 81 5.98 0.72 -6.80
N ALA A 82 4.99 0.04 -7.38
CA ALA A 82 5.22 -1.22 -8.09
C ALA A 82 6.16 -1.06 -9.31
N TYR A 83 6.14 0.10 -9.99
CA TYR A 83 7.09 0.45 -11.06
C TYR A 83 8.47 0.88 -10.57
N GLY A 84 8.58 1.38 -9.34
CA GLY A 84 9.77 1.96 -8.72
C GLY A 84 10.95 0.98 -8.55
N ARG A 85 10.80 -0.28 -8.94
CA ARG A 85 11.86 -1.31 -8.93
C ARG A 85 13.17 -0.86 -9.58
N ARG A 86 13.12 -0.08 -10.67
CA ARG A 86 14.33 0.43 -11.32
C ARG A 86 15.06 1.47 -10.48
N VAL A 87 14.32 2.32 -9.78
CA VAL A 87 14.86 3.41 -8.96
C VAL A 87 15.50 2.84 -7.69
N LEU A 88 14.87 1.84 -7.05
CA LEU A 88 15.37 1.24 -5.83
C LEU A 88 16.63 0.38 -6.01
N ASN A 89 16.89 -0.12 -7.23
CA ASN A 89 18.16 -0.79 -7.52
C ASN A 89 19.38 0.13 -7.38
N TRP A 90 19.19 1.46 -7.37
CA TRP A 90 20.29 2.41 -7.17
C TRP A 90 20.68 2.54 -5.70
N ILE A 91 19.82 2.08 -4.78
CA ILE A 91 20.09 2.09 -3.34
C ILE A 91 20.62 0.71 -2.94
N PRO A 92 21.88 0.58 -2.47
CA PRO A 92 22.51 -0.72 -2.22
C PRO A 92 21.74 -1.59 -1.21
N ILE A 93 21.14 -0.97 -0.18
CA ILE A 93 20.35 -1.65 0.86
C ILE A 93 19.09 -2.33 0.27
N PHE A 94 18.54 -1.76 -0.81
CA PHE A 94 17.36 -2.26 -1.49
C PHE A 94 17.69 -3.02 -2.79
N SER A 95 18.98 -3.21 -3.09
CA SER A 95 19.40 -4.01 -4.23
C SER A 95 19.04 -5.49 -3.98
N GLY A 96 18.36 -6.11 -4.94
CA GLY A 96 18.02 -7.53 -4.90
C GLY A 96 16.61 -7.88 -4.38
N VAL A 97 16.50 -8.95 -3.59
CA VAL A 97 15.21 -9.55 -3.20
C VAL A 97 14.52 -8.76 -2.07
N GLU A 98 15.28 -8.23 -1.12
CA GLU A 98 14.67 -7.53 0.03
C GLU A 98 14.02 -6.21 -0.39
N GLY A 99 14.64 -5.44 -1.30
CA GLY A 99 13.99 -4.24 -1.86
C GLY A 99 12.73 -4.54 -2.67
N GLN A 100 12.65 -5.71 -3.31
CA GLN A 100 11.42 -6.16 -3.96
C GLN A 100 10.33 -6.47 -2.94
N ASN A 101 10.68 -7.13 -1.83
CA ASN A 101 9.75 -7.41 -0.74
C ASN A 101 9.22 -6.11 -0.11
N VAL A 102 10.09 -5.12 0.12
CA VAL A 102 9.71 -3.80 0.64
C VAL A 102 8.69 -3.12 -0.28
N LEU A 103 8.95 -3.08 -1.58
CA LEU A 103 8.02 -2.51 -2.56
C LEU A 103 6.68 -3.24 -2.59
N GLN A 104 6.71 -4.58 -2.52
CA GLN A 104 5.50 -5.39 -2.51
C GLN A 104 4.67 -5.15 -1.26
N VAL A 105 5.31 -5.10 -0.09
CA VAL A 105 4.64 -4.79 1.19
C VAL A 105 4.04 -3.39 1.13
N LEU A 106 4.75 -2.39 0.60
CA LEU A 106 4.22 -1.03 0.48
C LEU A 106 3.05 -0.95 -0.50
N THR A 107 3.12 -1.66 -1.63
CA THR A 107 2.03 -1.74 -2.62
C THR A 107 0.79 -2.42 -2.02
N PHE A 108 1.00 -3.54 -1.32
CA PHE A 108 -0.07 -4.25 -0.62
C PHE A 108 -0.66 -3.39 0.51
N TRP A 109 0.19 -2.70 1.26
CA TRP A 109 -0.22 -1.80 2.32
C TRP A 109 -1.12 -0.70 1.77
N LEU A 110 -0.75 -0.04 0.67
CA LEU A 110 -1.58 0.98 0.03
C LEU A 110 -2.93 0.44 -0.48
N ALA A 111 -2.94 -0.77 -1.06
CA ALA A 111 -4.17 -1.38 -1.54
C ALA A 111 -5.15 -1.71 -0.39
N CYS A 112 -4.64 -2.24 0.72
CA CYS A 112 -5.45 -2.48 1.92
C CYS A 112 -5.83 -1.18 2.64
N PHE A 113 -4.94 -0.19 2.67
CA PHE A 113 -5.22 1.13 3.20
C PHE A 113 -6.37 1.80 2.44
N SER A 114 -6.43 1.70 1.11
CA SER A 114 -7.53 2.26 0.33
C SER A 114 -8.88 1.61 0.67
N TRP A 115 -8.91 0.31 0.96
CA TRP A 115 -10.10 -0.37 1.46
C TRP A 115 -10.56 0.17 2.82
N LEU A 116 -9.62 0.40 3.73
CA LEU A 116 -9.93 0.98 5.04
C LEU A 116 -10.46 2.41 4.91
N ILE A 117 -9.95 3.20 3.96
CA ILE A 117 -10.50 4.52 3.63
C ILE A 117 -11.94 4.41 3.12
N VAL A 118 -12.23 3.48 2.22
CA VAL A 118 -13.60 3.25 1.75
C VAL A 118 -14.52 2.90 2.92
N ILE A 119 -14.07 2.01 3.82
CA ILE A 119 -14.81 1.67 5.04
C ILE A 119 -15.01 2.91 5.90
N TYR A 120 -14.00 3.78 6.09
CA TYR A 120 -14.12 4.99 6.89
C TYR A 120 -15.16 5.96 6.35
N CYS A 121 -15.33 6.02 5.03
CA CYS A 121 -16.35 6.85 4.41
C CYS A 121 -17.76 6.42 4.86
N PHE A 122 -18.02 5.13 5.08
CA PHE A 122 -19.34 4.65 5.50
C PHE A 122 -19.46 4.42 7.01
N TRP A 123 -18.35 4.07 7.66
CA TRP A 123 -18.36 3.57 9.04
C TRP A 123 -17.07 3.95 9.78
N TYR A 124 -17.03 5.18 10.29
CA TYR A 124 -15.99 5.63 11.20
C TYR A 124 -16.40 5.38 12.67
N ASN A 125 -15.82 4.37 13.31
CA ASN A 125 -16.06 4.05 14.72
C ASN A 125 -14.80 3.45 15.38
N GLN A 126 -14.87 3.13 16.67
CA GLN A 126 -13.74 2.55 17.40
C GLN A 126 -13.24 1.24 16.77
N PHE A 127 -14.13 0.40 16.25
CA PHE A 127 -13.74 -0.84 15.58
C PHE A 127 -12.88 -0.57 14.35
N THR A 128 -13.29 0.34 13.46
CA THR A 128 -12.54 0.64 12.24
C THR A 128 -11.24 1.41 12.52
N ILE A 129 -11.20 2.21 13.59
CA ILE A 129 -9.96 2.81 14.11
C ILE A 129 -8.97 1.73 14.55
N HIS A 130 -9.40 0.77 15.38
CA HIS A 130 -8.53 -0.33 15.83
C HIS A 130 -8.08 -1.22 14.68
N LEU A 131 -8.94 -1.48 13.69
CA LEU A 131 -8.59 -2.25 12.51
C LEU A 131 -7.45 -1.60 11.72
N MET A 132 -7.53 -0.28 11.49
CA MET A 132 -6.47 0.48 10.82
C MET A 132 -5.19 0.52 11.65
N PHE A 133 -5.31 0.69 12.97
CA PHE A 133 -4.15 0.65 13.86
C PHE A 133 -3.41 -0.70 13.77
N SER A 134 -4.12 -1.82 13.95
CA SER A 134 -3.55 -3.16 13.86
C SER A 134 -2.89 -3.41 12.50
N PHE A 135 -3.54 -2.96 11.43
CA PHE A 135 -3.01 -3.04 10.08
C PHE A 135 -1.72 -2.22 9.89
N ASN A 136 -1.69 -0.98 10.37
CA ASN A 136 -0.50 -0.13 10.33
C ASN A 136 0.67 -0.74 11.13
N ILE A 137 0.39 -1.25 12.34
CA ILE A 137 1.41 -1.91 13.17
C ILE A 137 1.99 -3.14 12.45
N ALA A 138 1.14 -4.00 11.89
CA ALA A 138 1.59 -5.16 11.13
C ALA A 138 2.47 -4.75 9.94
N ALA A 139 2.08 -3.70 9.21
CA ALA A 139 2.85 -3.20 8.08
C ALA A 139 4.23 -2.65 8.51
N VAL A 140 4.28 -1.90 9.61
CA VAL A 140 5.54 -1.36 10.17
C VAL A 140 6.48 -2.49 10.59
N ILE A 141 5.97 -3.52 11.26
CA ILE A 141 6.77 -4.69 11.68
C ILE A 141 7.37 -5.38 10.46
N VAL A 142 6.55 -5.67 9.45
CA VAL A 142 6.99 -6.35 8.23
C VAL A 142 7.99 -5.48 7.44
N PHE A 143 7.74 -4.17 7.34
CA PHE A 143 8.64 -3.24 6.68
C PHE A 143 10.00 -3.20 7.38
N THR A 144 10.00 -3.05 8.70
CA THR A 144 11.21 -3.02 9.53
C THR A 144 12.00 -4.30 9.39
N TYR A 145 11.34 -5.47 9.41
CA TYR A 145 11.98 -6.76 9.20
C TYR A 145 12.77 -6.83 7.88
N PHE A 146 12.15 -6.43 6.76
CA PHE A 146 12.81 -6.47 5.46
C PHE A 146 13.95 -5.46 5.33
N VAL A 147 13.80 -4.27 5.92
CA VAL A 147 14.86 -3.25 5.95
C VAL A 147 16.06 -3.75 6.75
N VAL A 148 15.85 -4.23 7.98
CA VAL A 148 16.93 -4.75 8.85
C VAL A 148 17.65 -5.93 8.18
N ARG A 149 16.90 -6.84 7.56
CA ARG A 149 17.47 -7.97 6.83
C ARG A 149 18.28 -7.52 5.62
N GLY A 150 17.83 -6.50 4.89
CA GLY A 150 18.57 -5.85 3.80
C GLY A 150 19.89 -5.27 4.29
N CYS A 151 19.86 -4.49 5.38
CA CYS A 151 21.06 -3.92 6.00
C CYS A 151 22.06 -5.00 6.45
N TYR A 152 21.59 -6.07 7.07
CA TYR A 152 22.44 -7.17 7.52
C TYR A 152 23.16 -7.86 6.34
N ARG A 153 22.44 -8.13 5.25
CA ARG A 153 23.03 -8.73 4.05
C ARG A 153 24.04 -7.82 3.38
N PHE A 154 23.74 -6.54 3.28
CA PHE A 154 24.66 -5.54 2.73
C PHE A 154 25.96 -5.47 3.55
N SER A 155 25.86 -5.40 4.87
CA SER A 155 27.01 -5.41 5.78
C SER A 155 27.87 -6.67 5.60
N LYS A 156 27.24 -7.86 5.58
CA LYS A 156 27.95 -9.12 5.35
C LYS A 156 28.66 -9.17 3.98
N SER A 157 28.03 -8.66 2.93
CA SER A 157 28.64 -8.60 1.60
C SER A 157 29.91 -7.74 1.57
N LYS A 158 29.91 -6.62 2.31
CA LYS A 158 31.05 -5.71 2.39
C LYS A 158 32.23 -6.32 3.17
N ASN A 159 31.94 -7.06 4.25
CA ASN A 159 32.99 -7.70 5.05
C ASN A 159 33.65 -8.90 4.34
N ASN A 160 32.96 -9.52 3.38
CA ASN A 160 33.51 -10.64 2.60
C ASN A 160 34.29 -10.20 1.34
N SER A 161 34.33 -8.89 1.05
CA SER A 161 35.04 -8.31 -0.11
C SER A 161 36.38 -7.65 0.26
N VAL A 162 36.79 -7.76 1.51
CA VAL A 162 38.10 -7.35 2.06
C VAL A 162 38.88 -8.61 2.37
#